data_AF-A0A354X7P7-F1
#
_entry.id   AF-A0A354X7P7-F1
#
_cell.length_a   1.000
_cell.length_b   1.000
_cell.length_c   1.000
_cell.angle_alpha   90.00
_cell.angle_beta   90.00
_cell.angle_gamma   90.00
#
_symmetry.space_group_name_H-M   'P 1'
#
loop_
_entity.id
_entity.type
_entity.pdbx_description
1 polymer ?
#
loop_
_entity_poly.entity_id
_entity_poly.type
_entity_poly.pdbx_seq_one_letter_code
_entity_poly.pdbx_strand_id
1 'polypeptide(L)'
;EEVTDMERSVNAEVIASTFDEPADRHVKIAEIVLNKAKRLVECGHDVVILLDSITRLARAYNTVQPASGKVLSGGVDANALHKPKRFFGAARNIEFGGSLTIIATALTDTGSKMDDVIFEEFKGTGNMELQLDRKLSNKRVFPSIDIIASSTRRDDLLLSAETLNRMWVLRNYLSDMNSVEAMEFLLNRLRRTANNEEFLISMND
;
A
#
# COMPACT_ATOMS: atom_id res chain seq x y z
N GLU A 1 -3.47 8.94 -20.58
CA GLU A 1 -2.10 9.49 -20.43
C GLU A 1 -1.31 8.68 -19.41
N GLU A 2 -1.75 8.62 -18.14
CA GLU A 2 -1.09 7.84 -17.06
C GLU A 2 -0.81 6.37 -17.43
N VAL A 3 -1.79 5.66 -18.02
CA VAL A 3 -1.63 4.25 -18.43
C VAL A 3 -0.54 4.10 -19.49
N THR A 4 -0.55 4.98 -20.50
CA THR A 4 0.41 4.95 -21.62
C THR A 4 1.82 5.31 -21.15
N ASP A 5 1.93 6.23 -20.19
CA ASP A 5 3.21 6.57 -19.57
C ASP A 5 3.77 5.38 -18.79
N MET A 6 2.93 4.69 -18.01
CA MET A 6 3.32 3.48 -17.28
C MET A 6 3.79 2.38 -18.23
N GLU A 7 3.01 2.07 -19.28
CA GLU A 7 3.36 1.05 -20.29
C GLU A 7 4.73 1.29 -20.95
N ARG A 8 5.16 2.55 -21.07
CA ARG A 8 6.44 2.92 -21.67
C ARG A 8 7.59 2.98 -20.66
N SER A 9 7.28 3.20 -19.39
CA SER A 9 8.27 3.51 -18.35
C SER A 9 8.67 2.30 -17.52
N VAL A 10 7.83 1.25 -17.44
CA VAL A 10 8.12 0.06 -16.63
C VAL A 10 8.35 -1.18 -17.49
N ASN A 11 9.32 -2.01 -17.09
CA ASN A 11 9.48 -3.36 -17.62
C ASN A 11 8.59 -4.34 -16.84
N ALA A 12 7.27 -4.18 -16.98
CA ALA A 12 6.27 -5.00 -16.32
C ALA A 12 5.02 -5.14 -17.18
N GLU A 13 4.20 -6.15 -16.91
CA GLU A 13 2.89 -6.26 -17.53
C GLU A 13 1.94 -5.22 -16.94
N VAL A 14 1.51 -4.25 -17.76
CA VAL A 14 0.56 -3.22 -17.35
C VAL A 14 -0.84 -3.63 -17.77
N ILE A 15 -1.73 -3.80 -16.79
CA ILE A 15 -3.13 -4.13 -17.01
C ILE A 15 -3.97 -2.98 -16.47
N ALA A 16 -4.67 -2.27 -17.35
CA ALA A 16 -5.42 -1.09 -17.00
C ALA A 16 -6.91 -1.22 -17.33
N SER A 17 -7.72 -0.49 -16.56
CA SER A 17 -9.15 -0.29 -16.79
C SER A 17 -9.44 1.15 -16.37
N THR A 18 -9.52 2.06 -17.36
CA THR A 18 -9.64 3.50 -17.13
C THR A 18 -11.01 3.87 -16.57
N PHE A 19 -11.15 5.06 -15.98
CA PHE A 19 -12.40 5.52 -15.36
C PHE A 19 -13.60 5.59 -16.32
N ASP A 20 -13.38 5.57 -17.63
CA ASP A 20 -14.42 5.54 -18.66
C ASP A 20 -15.13 4.17 -18.73
N GLU A 21 -14.50 3.13 -18.22
CA GLU A 21 -15.04 1.78 -18.24
C GLU A 21 -16.01 1.54 -17.07
N PRO A 22 -17.01 0.66 -17.24
CA PRO A 22 -17.99 0.43 -16.20
C PRO A 22 -17.44 -0.42 -15.05
N ALA A 23 -18.08 -0.31 -13.87
CA ALA A 23 -17.62 -0.96 -12.65
C ALA A 23 -17.51 -2.49 -12.75
N ASP A 24 -18.39 -3.14 -13.52
CA ASP A 24 -18.33 -4.58 -13.79
C ASP A 24 -17.06 -4.97 -14.55
N ARG A 25 -16.56 -4.12 -15.45
CA ARG A 25 -15.28 -4.35 -16.11
C ARG A 25 -14.13 -4.26 -15.14
N HIS A 26 -14.09 -3.27 -14.25
CA HIS A 26 -13.02 -3.16 -13.25
C HIS A 26 -12.94 -4.42 -12.39
N VAL A 27 -14.10 -4.88 -11.90
CA VAL A 27 -14.21 -6.12 -11.10
C VAL A 27 -13.72 -7.33 -11.90
N LYS A 28 -14.18 -7.48 -13.14
CA LYS A 28 -13.81 -8.61 -14.00
C LYS A 28 -12.31 -8.65 -14.30
N ILE A 29 -11.71 -7.51 -14.63
CA ILE A 29 -10.27 -7.43 -14.90
C ILE A 29 -9.48 -7.78 -13.62
N ALA A 30 -9.85 -7.21 -12.47
CA ALA A 30 -9.19 -7.52 -11.21
C ALA A 30 -9.25 -9.02 -10.87
N GLU A 31 -10.40 -9.68 -11.09
CA GLU A 31 -10.54 -11.12 -10.87
C GLU A 31 -9.66 -11.96 -11.81
N ILE A 32 -9.53 -11.57 -13.09
CA ILE A 32 -8.64 -12.24 -14.04
C ILE A 32 -7.18 -12.10 -13.60
N VAL A 33 -6.74 -10.89 -13.23
CA VAL A 33 -5.38 -10.63 -12.75
C VAL A 33 -5.07 -11.45 -11.51
N LEU A 34 -5.98 -11.47 -10.54
CA LEU A 34 -5.80 -12.25 -9.32
C LEU A 34 -5.68 -13.74 -9.60
N ASN A 35 -6.53 -14.28 -10.49
CA ASN A 35 -6.48 -15.68 -10.83
C ASN A 35 -5.19 -16.03 -11.58
N LYS A 36 -4.73 -15.18 -12.50
CA LYS A 36 -3.43 -15.34 -13.17
C LYS A 36 -2.28 -15.37 -12.16
N ALA A 37 -2.24 -14.41 -11.23
CA ALA A 37 -1.22 -14.35 -10.19
C ALA A 37 -1.21 -15.61 -9.30
N LYS A 38 -2.39 -16.09 -8.89
CA LYS A 38 -2.49 -17.34 -8.11
C LYS A 38 -1.94 -18.55 -8.85
N ARG A 39 -2.23 -18.69 -10.14
CA ARG A 39 -1.69 -19.80 -10.96
C ARG A 39 -0.16 -19.73 -11.06
N LEU A 40 0.40 -18.54 -11.23
CA LEU A 40 1.86 -18.35 -11.27
C LEU A 40 2.51 -18.73 -9.94
N VAL A 41 1.92 -18.32 -8.82
CA VAL A 41 2.39 -18.64 -7.45
C VAL A 41 2.30 -20.14 -7.16
N GLU A 42 1.24 -20.80 -7.61
CA GLU A 42 1.11 -22.27 -7.53
C GLU A 42 2.18 -23.00 -8.36
N CYS A 43 2.68 -22.38 -9.43
CA CYS A 43 3.83 -22.87 -10.20
C CYS A 43 5.19 -22.47 -9.59
N GLY A 44 5.22 -21.89 -8.38
CA GLY A 44 6.47 -21.54 -7.68
C GLY A 44 7.04 -20.16 -8.00
N HIS A 45 6.29 -19.28 -8.67
CA HIS A 45 6.78 -17.92 -8.99
C HIS A 45 6.47 -16.93 -7.87
N ASP A 46 7.40 -16.01 -7.62
CA ASP A 46 7.15 -14.83 -6.80
C ASP A 46 6.51 -13.73 -7.65
N VAL A 47 5.28 -13.37 -7.31
CA VAL A 47 4.45 -12.43 -8.06
C VAL A 47 4.19 -11.18 -7.23
N VAL A 48 4.40 -10.02 -7.84
CA VAL A 48 4.07 -8.71 -7.24
C VAL A 48 2.97 -8.05 -8.05
N ILE A 49 1.89 -7.62 -7.38
CA ILE A 49 0.84 -6.78 -7.95
C ILE A 49 0.96 -5.39 -7.35
N LEU A 50 1.14 -4.38 -8.21
CA LEU A 50 1.02 -2.98 -7.84
C LEU A 50 -0.37 -2.48 -8.27
N LEU A 51 -1.25 -2.22 -7.30
CA LEU A 51 -2.65 -1.86 -7.54
C LEU A 51 -2.90 -0.38 -7.23
N ASP A 52 -3.28 0.39 -8.24
CA ASP A 52 -3.72 1.78 -8.08
C ASP A 52 -5.18 1.93 -8.56
N SER A 53 -6.20 1.87 -7.71
CA SER A 53 -6.16 1.81 -6.23
C SER A 53 -7.16 0.82 -5.64
N ILE A 54 -6.89 0.34 -4.42
CA ILE A 54 -7.81 -0.58 -3.72
C ILE A 54 -9.13 0.12 -3.36
N THR A 55 -9.09 1.42 -3.08
CA THR A 55 -10.29 2.24 -2.78
C THR A 55 -11.24 2.27 -3.98
N ARG A 56 -10.70 2.52 -5.19
CA ARG A 56 -11.51 2.53 -6.42
C ARG A 56 -12.05 1.14 -6.74
N LEU A 57 -11.25 0.10 -6.54
CA LEU A 57 -11.71 -1.28 -6.72
C LEU A 57 -12.85 -1.63 -5.75
N ALA A 58 -12.74 -1.26 -4.47
CA ALA A 58 -13.79 -1.50 -3.48
C ALA A 58 -15.09 -0.74 -3.80
N ARG A 59 -14.99 0.50 -4.31
CA ARG A 59 -16.15 1.25 -4.83
C ARG A 59 -16.82 0.50 -5.98
N ALA A 60 -16.05 -0.01 -6.94
CA ALA A 60 -16.59 -0.78 -8.07
C ALA A 60 -17.33 -2.05 -7.58
N TYR A 61 -16.77 -2.78 -6.63
CA TYR A 61 -17.47 -3.91 -6.00
C TYR A 61 -18.77 -3.50 -5.32
N ASN A 62 -18.79 -2.38 -4.59
CA ASN A 62 -20.00 -1.86 -3.95
C ASN A 62 -21.10 -1.50 -4.94
N THR A 63 -20.74 -0.96 -6.11
CA THR A 63 -21.71 -0.62 -7.18
C THR A 63 -22.30 -1.86 -7.86
N VAL A 64 -21.49 -2.91 -8.05
CA VAL A 64 -21.89 -4.13 -8.79
C VAL A 64 -22.64 -5.13 -7.89
N GLN A 65 -22.43 -5.08 -6.58
CA GLN A 65 -23.05 -6.01 -5.63
C GLN A 65 -24.57 -5.79 -5.54
N PRO A 66 -25.40 -6.84 -5.61
CA PRO A 66 -26.82 -6.74 -5.29
C PRO A 66 -27.01 -6.25 -3.85
N ALA A 67 -27.99 -5.36 -3.64
CA ALA A 67 -28.27 -4.80 -2.32
C ALA A 67 -28.61 -5.90 -1.31
N SER A 68 -27.86 -5.97 -0.21
CA SER A 68 -28.09 -6.93 0.87
C SER A 68 -29.21 -6.51 1.83
N GLY A 69 -29.67 -5.26 1.71
CA GLY A 69 -30.58 -4.63 2.66
C GLY A 69 -29.90 -4.14 3.95
N LYS A 70 -28.58 -4.35 4.10
CA LYS A 70 -27.79 -3.89 5.26
C LYS A 70 -26.68 -2.95 4.79
N VAL A 71 -26.89 -1.65 5.03
CA VAL A 71 -25.95 -0.60 4.66
C VAL A 71 -25.19 -0.14 5.91
N LEU A 72 -23.87 -0.21 5.85
CA LEU A 72 -22.95 0.30 6.87
C LEU A 72 -22.88 1.84 6.81
N SER A 73 -22.21 2.43 7.81
CA SER A 73 -21.85 3.85 7.76
C SER A 73 -21.14 4.20 6.45
N GLY A 74 -21.43 5.37 5.89
CA GLY A 74 -20.82 5.83 4.63
C GLY A 74 -21.42 5.24 3.35
N GLY A 75 -22.51 4.46 3.42
CA GLY A 75 -23.21 3.96 2.23
C GLY A 75 -22.59 2.70 1.61
N VAL A 76 -21.75 1.99 2.38
CA VAL A 76 -21.13 0.73 1.98
C VAL A 76 -22.06 -0.43 2.33
N ASP A 77 -22.38 -1.30 1.37
CA ASP A 77 -23.13 -2.52 1.66
C ASP A 77 -22.27 -3.49 2.49
N ALA A 78 -22.85 -4.13 3.50
CA ALA A 78 -22.13 -5.02 4.41
C ALA A 78 -21.40 -6.17 3.69
N ASN A 79 -21.93 -6.63 2.54
CA ASN A 79 -21.33 -7.70 1.75
C ASN A 79 -20.40 -7.19 0.65
N ALA A 80 -20.43 -5.89 0.32
CA ALA A 80 -19.62 -5.33 -0.77
C ALA A 80 -18.11 -5.44 -0.51
N LEU A 81 -17.67 -5.37 0.75
CA LEU A 81 -16.25 -5.42 1.11
C LEU A 81 -15.69 -6.84 1.16
N HIS A 82 -16.52 -7.87 1.16
CA HIS A 82 -16.05 -9.25 1.27
C HIS A 82 -15.12 -9.66 0.12
N LYS A 83 -15.51 -9.34 -1.13
CA LYS A 83 -14.69 -9.67 -2.32
C LYS A 83 -13.40 -8.85 -2.40
N PRO A 84 -13.40 -7.52 -2.24
CA PRO A 84 -12.18 -6.72 -2.13
C PRO A 84 -11.23 -7.19 -1.03
N LYS A 85 -11.73 -7.51 0.17
CA LYS A 85 -10.91 -8.05 1.27
C LYS A 85 -10.28 -9.38 0.90
N ARG A 86 -11.01 -10.27 0.21
CA ARG A 86 -10.47 -11.53 -0.31
C ARG A 86 -9.42 -11.31 -1.41
N PHE A 87 -9.57 -10.27 -2.24
CA PHE A 87 -8.57 -9.89 -3.23
C PHE A 87 -7.27 -9.48 -2.52
N PHE A 88 -7.35 -8.51 -1.60
CA PHE A 88 -6.17 -7.99 -0.92
C PHE A 88 -5.52 -9.03 0.01
N GLY A 89 -6.32 -9.79 0.76
CA GLY A 89 -5.88 -10.90 1.60
C GLY A 89 -5.43 -12.15 0.84
N ALA A 90 -5.43 -12.13 -0.50
CA ALA A 90 -4.78 -13.18 -1.27
C ALA A 90 -3.25 -13.11 -1.14
N ALA A 91 -2.69 -11.91 -0.90
CA ALA A 91 -1.26 -11.72 -0.67
C ALA A 91 -0.78 -12.58 0.51
N ARG A 92 0.26 -13.39 0.29
CA ARG A 92 0.85 -14.30 1.28
C ARG A 92 2.16 -14.89 0.76
N ASN A 93 3.04 -15.25 1.68
CA ASN A 93 4.18 -16.13 1.43
C ASN A 93 3.77 -17.60 1.61
N ILE A 94 4.21 -18.50 0.73
CA ILE A 94 3.87 -19.94 0.77
C ILE A 94 5.16 -20.76 0.92
N GLU A 95 5.30 -21.51 2.01
CA GLU A 95 6.53 -22.21 2.41
C GLU A 95 7.09 -23.19 1.34
N PHE A 96 6.21 -23.81 0.54
CA PHE A 96 6.58 -24.75 -0.52
C PHE A 96 6.08 -24.32 -1.90
N GLY A 97 5.85 -23.01 -2.08
CA GLY A 97 5.42 -22.41 -3.33
C GLY A 97 6.16 -21.12 -3.61
N GLY A 98 5.59 -20.25 -4.45
CA GLY A 98 6.05 -18.87 -4.56
C GLY A 98 5.35 -17.95 -3.54
N SER A 99 5.57 -16.65 -3.68
CA SER A 99 4.90 -15.62 -2.89
C SER A 99 3.99 -14.73 -3.75
N LEU A 100 2.88 -14.27 -3.16
CA LEU A 100 2.06 -13.20 -3.73
C LEU A 100 2.19 -11.95 -2.88
N THR A 101 2.85 -10.92 -3.41
CA THR A 101 2.91 -9.59 -2.80
C THR A 101 1.91 -8.67 -3.49
N ILE A 102 1.08 -7.97 -2.73
CA ILE A 102 0.18 -6.93 -3.26
C ILE A 102 0.50 -5.63 -2.53
N ILE A 103 0.91 -4.61 -3.28
CA ILE A 103 1.05 -3.25 -2.79
C ILE A 103 -0.04 -2.43 -3.46
N ALA A 104 -0.95 -1.88 -2.67
CA ALA A 104 -2.05 -1.11 -3.20
C ALA A 104 -2.08 0.31 -2.62
N THR A 105 -2.39 1.30 -3.45
CA THR A 105 -2.67 2.65 -2.97
C THR A 105 -4.07 2.69 -2.37
N ALA A 106 -4.21 3.41 -1.25
CA ALA A 106 -5.49 3.69 -0.62
C ALA A 106 -5.65 5.20 -0.50
N LEU A 107 -6.83 5.71 -0.82
CA LEU A 107 -7.14 7.12 -0.70
C LEU A 107 -7.70 7.41 0.70
N THR A 108 -7.12 8.38 1.37
CA THR A 108 -7.58 8.94 2.64
C THR A 108 -7.82 10.44 2.49
N ASP A 109 -8.55 11.05 3.43
CA ASP A 109 -8.84 12.50 3.44
C ASP A 109 -9.46 13.01 2.13
N THR A 110 -10.33 12.20 1.53
CA THR A 110 -11.11 12.55 0.33
C THR A 110 -12.37 13.34 0.65
N GLY A 111 -12.74 13.41 1.95
CA GLY A 111 -14.02 13.92 2.42
C GLY A 111 -15.19 12.94 2.25
N SER A 112 -14.95 11.74 1.73
CA SER A 112 -15.97 10.70 1.58
C SER A 112 -15.92 9.72 2.75
N LYS A 113 -17.00 9.68 3.56
CA LYS A 113 -17.16 8.68 4.62
C LYS A 113 -17.06 7.23 4.12
N MET A 114 -17.39 7.00 2.84
CA MET A 114 -17.25 5.70 2.20
C MET A 114 -15.77 5.28 2.14
N ASP A 115 -14.88 6.20 1.73
CA ASP A 115 -13.45 5.92 1.62
C ASP A 115 -12.82 5.68 2.99
N ASP A 116 -13.23 6.45 4.00
CA ASP A 116 -12.76 6.27 5.38
C ASP A 116 -13.10 4.87 5.90
N VAL A 117 -14.33 4.40 5.66
CA VAL A 117 -14.78 3.04 6.04
C VAL A 117 -14.02 1.97 5.25
N ILE A 118 -13.80 2.17 3.96
CA ILE A 118 -13.00 1.26 3.13
C ILE A 118 -11.57 1.16 3.66
N PHE A 119 -10.94 2.30 3.98
CA PHE A 119 -9.58 2.37 4.48
C PHE A 119 -9.43 1.59 5.79
N GLU A 120 -10.30 1.84 6.78
CA GLU A 120 -10.25 1.15 8.07
C GLU A 120 -10.42 -0.37 7.93
N GLU A 121 -11.29 -0.83 7.01
CA GLU A 121 -11.50 -2.26 6.75
C GLU A 121 -10.27 -2.95 6.12
N PHE A 122 -9.52 -2.23 5.28
CA PHE A 122 -8.30 -2.75 4.68
C PHE A 122 -7.08 -2.65 5.61
N LYS A 123 -7.05 -1.65 6.48
CA LYS A 123 -6.03 -1.51 7.53
C LYS A 123 -5.94 -2.76 8.42
N GLY A 124 -7.09 -3.34 8.76
CA GLY A 124 -7.17 -4.60 9.49
C GLY A 124 -6.69 -5.83 8.69
N THR A 125 -6.76 -5.76 7.35
CA THR A 125 -6.43 -6.87 6.45
C THR A 125 -4.95 -6.91 6.07
N GLY A 126 -4.32 -5.74 5.92
CA GLY A 126 -2.91 -5.60 5.57
C GLY A 126 -1.95 -5.83 6.74
N ASN A 127 -0.66 -5.95 6.41
CA ASN A 127 0.45 -6.04 7.36
C ASN A 127 1.53 -4.97 7.17
N MET A 128 1.43 -4.13 6.14
CA MET A 128 2.31 -2.99 5.87
C MET A 128 1.45 -1.75 5.57
N GLU A 129 1.82 -0.61 6.16
CA GLU A 129 1.24 0.70 5.87
C GLU A 129 2.37 1.69 5.60
N LEU A 130 2.30 2.37 4.44
CA LEU A 130 3.17 3.48 4.09
C LEU A 130 2.32 4.74 3.92
N GLN A 131 2.32 5.59 4.94
CA GLN A 131 1.49 6.78 4.96
C GLN A 131 2.21 7.96 4.32
N LEU A 132 1.49 8.73 3.50
CA LEU A 132 2.00 9.93 2.84
C LEU A 132 1.35 11.18 3.45
N ASP A 133 2.16 12.17 3.83
CA ASP A 133 1.67 13.42 4.43
C ASP A 133 1.51 14.51 3.36
N ARG A 134 0.28 15.02 3.24
CA ARG A 134 -0.06 16.15 2.36
C ARG A 134 0.74 17.42 2.69
N LYS A 135 1.12 17.64 3.96
CA LYS A 135 1.93 18.80 4.38
C LYS A 135 3.32 18.77 3.75
N LEU A 136 3.96 17.60 3.68
CA LEU A 136 5.25 17.39 3.02
C LEU A 136 5.14 17.67 1.52
N SER A 137 4.13 17.08 0.87
CA SER A 137 3.87 17.26 -0.56
C SER A 137 3.60 18.72 -0.93
N ASN A 138 2.78 19.43 -0.15
CA ASN A 138 2.50 20.86 -0.35
C ASN A 138 3.75 21.74 -0.25
N LYS A 139 4.73 21.35 0.59
CA LYS A 139 6.04 22.00 0.70
C LYS A 139 7.06 21.50 -0.33
N ARG A 140 6.68 20.61 -1.24
CA ARG A 140 7.55 19.97 -2.24
C ARG A 140 8.71 19.18 -1.63
N VAL A 141 8.50 18.61 -0.44
CA VAL A 141 9.44 17.70 0.20
C VAL A 141 9.11 16.27 -0.22
N PHE A 142 10.03 15.63 -0.96
CA PHE A 142 9.88 14.28 -1.48
C PHE A 142 11.05 13.37 -1.04
N PRO A 143 10.77 12.10 -0.69
CA PRO A 143 9.46 11.46 -0.64
C PRO A 143 8.60 11.99 0.54
N SER A 144 7.30 12.16 0.32
CA SER A 144 6.38 12.77 1.30
C SER A 144 5.86 11.75 2.32
N ILE A 145 6.74 10.93 2.90
CA ILE A 145 6.37 9.81 3.78
C ILE A 145 6.27 10.29 5.24
N ASP A 146 5.21 9.90 5.94
CA ASP A 146 5.17 9.97 7.40
C ASP A 146 5.87 8.75 7.99
N ILE A 147 7.09 8.95 8.49
CA ILE A 147 7.95 7.87 9.00
C ILE A 147 7.34 7.24 10.26
N ILE A 148 6.75 8.05 11.14
CA ILE A 148 6.24 7.60 12.43
C ILE A 148 4.95 6.81 12.25
N ALA A 149 4.05 7.30 11.38
CA ALA A 149 2.80 6.63 11.10
C ALA A 149 2.94 5.38 10.20
N SER A 150 4.02 5.28 9.43
CA SER A 150 4.30 4.11 8.58
C SER A 150 4.89 2.95 9.40
N SER A 151 4.45 1.72 9.10
CA SER A 151 4.91 0.52 9.83
C SER A 151 4.74 -0.77 9.02
N THR A 152 5.43 -1.83 9.44
CA THR A 152 5.23 -3.19 8.94
C THR A 152 5.16 -4.13 10.14
N ARG A 153 4.16 -5.01 10.17
CA ARG A 153 4.04 -6.04 11.21
C ARG A 153 5.07 -7.12 10.97
N ARG A 154 5.67 -7.62 12.05
CA ARG A 154 6.68 -8.68 12.01
C ARG A 154 7.90 -8.34 11.15
N ASP A 155 8.34 -7.09 11.19
CA ASP A 155 9.59 -6.64 10.57
C ASP A 155 10.83 -7.33 11.16
N ASP A 156 10.70 -7.97 12.34
CA ASP A 156 11.66 -8.91 12.93
C ASP A 156 12.05 -10.09 12.03
N LEU A 157 11.15 -10.49 11.12
CA LEU A 157 11.40 -11.57 10.16
C LEU A 157 12.13 -11.09 8.90
N LEU A 158 12.19 -9.76 8.68
CA LEU A 158 12.70 -9.15 7.45
C LEU A 158 14.05 -8.48 7.66
N LEU A 159 14.34 -8.02 8.87
CA LEU A 159 15.51 -7.21 9.20
C LEU A 159 16.32 -7.85 10.33
N SER A 160 17.62 -7.58 10.33
CA SER A 160 18.49 -8.03 11.42
C SER A 160 18.14 -7.34 12.75
N ALA A 161 18.43 -8.00 13.88
CA ALA A 161 18.21 -7.42 15.21
C ALA A 161 18.96 -6.09 15.40
N GLU A 162 20.14 -5.94 14.81
CA GLU A 162 20.92 -4.71 14.84
C GLU A 162 20.21 -3.58 14.07
N THR A 163 19.73 -3.87 12.86
CA THR A 163 18.97 -2.91 12.05
C THR A 163 17.72 -2.44 12.78
N LEU A 164 16.97 -3.36 13.40
CA LEU A 164 15.75 -3.05 14.14
C LEU A 164 16.02 -2.15 15.35
N ASN A 165 17.07 -2.44 16.11
CA ASN A 165 17.45 -1.61 17.26
C ASN A 165 17.76 -0.18 16.82
N ARG A 166 18.56 -0.01 15.75
CA ARG A 166 18.91 1.31 15.22
C ARG A 166 17.71 2.05 14.64
N MET A 167 16.83 1.34 13.92
CA MET A 167 15.56 1.91 13.43
C MET A 167 14.66 2.36 14.59
N TRP A 168 14.64 1.62 15.70
CA TRP A 168 13.88 1.99 16.89
C TRP A 168 14.43 3.26 17.54
N VAL A 169 15.76 3.37 17.71
CA VAL A 169 16.41 4.60 18.20
C VAL A 169 16.10 5.78 17.29
N LEU A 170 16.23 5.60 15.97
CA LEU A 170 15.87 6.63 14.99
C LEU A 170 14.41 7.05 15.13
N ARG A 171 13.47 6.10 15.25
CA ARG A 171 12.04 6.41 15.39
C ARG A 171 11.74 7.18 16.68
N ASN A 172 12.37 6.83 17.80
CA ASN A 172 12.22 7.59 19.06
C ASN A 172 12.79 9.01 18.95
N TYR A 173 13.92 9.17 18.26
CA TYR A 173 14.47 10.50 18.03
C TYR A 173 13.57 11.37 17.15
N LEU A 174 12.95 10.77 16.13
CA LEU A 174 12.04 11.45 15.22
C LEU A 174 10.66 11.71 15.84
N SER A 175 10.25 11.01 16.90
CA SER A 175 8.90 11.14 17.47
C SER A 175 8.64 12.49 18.14
N ASP A 176 9.70 13.20 18.53
CA ASP A 176 9.60 14.54 19.11
C ASP A 176 9.52 15.65 18.05
N MET A 177 9.68 15.30 16.76
CA MET A 177 9.64 16.22 15.63
C MET A 177 8.28 16.20 14.94
N ASN A 178 7.89 17.30 14.30
CA ASN A 178 6.80 17.23 13.34
C ASN A 178 7.26 16.53 12.03
N SER A 179 6.30 16.10 11.21
CA SER A 179 6.56 15.33 9.98
C SER A 179 7.52 16.03 9.01
N VAL A 180 7.47 17.37 8.92
CA VAL A 180 8.37 18.16 8.06
C VAL A 180 9.79 18.16 8.59
N GLU A 181 9.97 18.48 9.87
CA GLU A 181 11.28 18.48 10.53
C GLU A 181 11.94 17.10 10.48
N ALA A 182 11.17 16.04 10.76
CA ALA A 182 11.63 14.67 10.72
C ALA A 182 12.15 14.29 9.32
N MET A 183 11.40 14.62 8.27
CA MET A 183 11.79 14.29 6.89
C MET A 183 12.99 15.12 6.42
N GLU A 184 13.03 16.41 6.73
CA GLU A 184 14.17 17.27 6.40
C GLU A 184 15.45 16.81 7.11
N PHE A 185 15.36 16.45 8.39
CA PHE A 185 16.46 15.85 9.14
C PHE A 185 16.95 14.56 8.48
N LEU A 186 16.03 13.64 8.17
CA LEU A 186 16.36 12.37 7.54
C LEU A 186 17.06 12.57 6.19
N LEU A 187 16.49 13.41 5.31
CA LEU A 187 17.07 13.71 4.00
C LEU A 187 18.46 14.36 4.10
N ASN A 188 18.65 15.26 5.07
CA ASN A 188 19.95 15.89 5.30
C ASN A 188 21.02 14.89 5.75
N ARG A 189 20.65 13.86 6.52
CA ARG A 189 21.56 12.79 6.94
C ARG A 189 21.82 11.79 5.82
N LEU A 190 20.78 11.29 5.16
CA LEU A 190 20.88 10.32 4.06
C LEU A 190 21.74 10.84 2.90
N ARG A 191 21.68 12.14 2.59
CA ARG A 191 22.52 12.75 1.54
C ARG A 191 24.01 12.76 1.87
N ARG A 192 24.39 12.59 3.13
CA ARG A 192 25.79 12.59 3.58
C ARG A 192 26.39 11.19 3.62
N THR A 193 25.59 10.15 3.42
CA THR A 193 26.04 8.76 3.44
C THR A 193 25.87 8.12 2.07
N ALA A 194 26.71 7.13 1.76
CA ALA A 194 26.66 6.40 0.51
C ALA A 194 25.50 5.40 0.48
N ASN A 195 25.09 4.87 1.64
CA ASN A 195 24.05 3.87 1.76
C ASN A 195 23.35 3.89 3.13
N ASN A 196 22.31 3.06 3.28
CA ASN A 196 21.51 2.95 4.50
C ASN A 196 22.28 2.33 5.68
N GLU A 197 23.25 1.46 5.41
CA GLU A 197 24.05 0.83 6.45
C GLU A 197 24.93 1.87 7.14
N GLU A 198 25.67 2.67 6.35
CA GLU A 198 26.48 3.80 6.82
C GLU A 198 25.62 4.82 7.56
N PHE A 199 24.44 5.15 7.04
CA PHE A 199 23.48 6.02 7.72
C PHE A 199 23.12 5.52 9.12
N LEU A 200 22.72 4.25 9.22
CA LEU A 200 22.34 3.66 10.50
C LEU A 200 23.53 3.52 11.46
N ILE A 201 24.77 3.34 10.96
CA ILE A 201 25.99 3.33 11.80
C ILE A 201 26.25 4.74 12.35
N SER A 202 26.16 5.77 11.51
CA SER A 202 26.46 7.17 11.86
C SER A 202 25.53 7.79 12.90
N MET A 203 24.42 7.11 13.24
CA MET A 203 23.45 7.51 14.25
C MET A 203 23.90 7.25 15.69
N ASN A 204 25.03 6.54 15.88
CA ASN A 204 25.60 6.23 17.19
C ASN A 204 26.54 7.31 17.76
N ASP A 205 26.76 8.41 17.02
CA ASP A 205 27.60 9.55 17.44
C ASP A 205 26.79 10.78 17.87
#